data_AF-A0A2E9QGA4-F1
#
_entry.id   AF-A0A2E9QGA4-F1
#
_cell.length_a   1.000
_cell.length_b   1.000
_cell.length_c   1.000
_cell.angle_alpha   90.00
_cell.angle_beta   90.00
_cell.angle_gamma   90.00
#
_symmetry.space_group_name_H-M   'P 1'
#
loop_
_entity.id
_entity.type
_entity.pdbx_description
1 polymer ?
#
loop_
_entity_poly.entity_id
_entity_poly.type
_entity_poly.pdbx_seq_one_letter_code
_entity_poly.pdbx_strand_id
1 'polypeptide(L)'
;MARTLTILSALALLALTILMTLIGPTDVSGMPEGFVTPIVAFEFLRSPAEVYSLFAITLDSTGTVAACQALTSETSYRISTLDAINQLDSAYILAYTAFIVFLGSLRFGSQSSKKAIVAVWLLAIVAMVFDILENIALLGITEALRYCLVWSTQKNGPAIIENWVHLLIPFTHIKWAAIPAAFLFMSRAPQPEGRFALWMRKASIAFALLALILLVAAVFYRPLAELMALSVALCFLTGFLEAVFIKKAKH
;
A
#
# COMPACT_ATOMS: atom_id res chain seq x y z
N MET A 1 4.09 27.19 6.45
CA MET A 1 4.83 25.94 6.70
C MET A 1 4.09 24.73 6.15
N ALA A 2 2.85 24.44 6.59
CA ALA A 2 2.07 23.27 6.15
C ALA A 2 2.07 23.04 4.63
N ARG A 3 1.73 24.06 3.82
CA ARG A 3 1.74 23.96 2.34
C ARG A 3 3.08 23.47 1.77
N THR A 4 4.19 24.04 2.21
CA THR A 4 5.52 23.66 1.75
C THR A 4 5.83 22.21 2.11
N LEU A 5 5.50 21.80 3.34
CA LEU A 5 5.72 20.42 3.81
C LEU A 5 4.82 19.42 3.07
N THR A 6 3.56 19.77 2.76
CA THR A 6 2.68 18.97 1.91
C THR A 6 3.27 18.79 0.51
N ILE A 7 3.80 19.85 -0.09
CA ILE A 7 4.41 19.77 -1.43
C ILE A 7 5.67 18.91 -1.40
N LEU A 8 6.55 19.09 -0.40
CA LEU A 8 7.79 18.31 -0.29
C LEU A 8 7.51 16.81 -0.07
N SER A 9 6.56 16.48 0.81
CA SER A 9 6.15 15.08 1.03
C SER A 9 5.51 14.45 -0.21
N ALA A 10 4.73 15.22 -0.99
CA ALA A 10 4.19 14.74 -2.27
C ALA A 10 5.28 14.47 -3.32
N LEU A 11 6.29 15.33 -3.40
CA LEU A 11 7.42 15.13 -4.30
C LEU A 11 8.24 13.90 -3.89
N ALA A 12 8.45 13.71 -2.59
CA ALA A 12 9.08 12.50 -2.07
C ALA A 12 8.27 11.24 -2.43
N LEU A 13 6.95 11.29 -2.27
CA LEU A 13 6.05 10.20 -2.68
C LEU A 13 6.18 9.86 -4.17
N LEU A 14 6.13 10.87 -5.02
CA LEU A 14 6.24 10.68 -6.47
C LEU A 14 7.59 10.06 -6.84
N ALA A 15 8.68 10.57 -6.25
CA ALA A 15 10.02 10.03 -6.47
C ALA A 15 10.15 8.57 -6.03
N LEU A 16 9.61 8.23 -4.85
CA LEU A 16 9.61 6.85 -4.34
C LEU A 16 8.75 5.92 -5.18
N THR A 17 7.58 6.37 -5.66
CA THR A 17 6.72 5.59 -6.57
C THR A 17 7.46 5.23 -7.85
N ILE A 18 8.16 6.20 -8.44
CA ILE A 18 8.97 5.98 -9.65
C ILE A 18 10.07 4.96 -9.34
N LEU A 19 10.79 5.12 -8.22
CA LEU A 19 11.87 4.22 -7.84
C LEU A 19 11.38 2.78 -7.61
N MET A 20 10.24 2.59 -6.92
CA MET A 20 9.63 1.27 -6.71
C MET A 20 9.23 0.62 -8.03
N THR A 21 8.70 1.40 -8.98
CA THR A 21 8.33 0.91 -10.32
C THR A 21 9.56 0.45 -11.12
N LEU A 22 10.72 1.10 -10.92
CA LEU A 22 11.97 0.75 -11.62
C LEU A 22 12.70 -0.45 -11.01
N ILE A 23 12.51 -0.73 -9.71
CA ILE A 23 13.19 -1.81 -8.99
C ILE A 23 12.39 -3.11 -9.03
N GLY A 24 11.06 -3.03 -9.12
CA GLY A 24 10.20 -4.19 -8.99
C GLY A 24 10.41 -5.26 -10.07
N PRO A 25 10.11 -6.53 -9.74
CA PRO A 25 10.18 -7.58 -10.73
C PRO A 25 9.15 -7.31 -11.83
N THR A 26 9.53 -7.58 -13.08
CA THR A 26 8.66 -7.50 -14.24
C THR A 26 8.24 -8.90 -14.67
N ASP A 27 7.07 -9.03 -15.29
CA ASP A 27 6.58 -10.29 -15.88
C ASP A 27 6.60 -11.51 -14.95
N VAL A 28 6.15 -11.33 -13.70
CA VAL A 28 6.08 -12.39 -12.70
C VAL A 28 4.98 -13.40 -13.07
N SER A 29 5.37 -14.61 -13.44
CA SER A 29 4.43 -15.72 -13.65
C SER A 29 3.86 -16.23 -12.32
N GLY A 30 2.67 -16.83 -12.35
CA GLY A 30 2.07 -17.42 -11.14
C GLY A 30 1.42 -16.41 -10.19
N MET A 31 1.27 -15.14 -10.61
CA MET A 31 0.40 -14.20 -9.93
C MET A 31 -1.05 -14.72 -9.92
N PRO A 32 -1.81 -14.49 -8.84
CA PRO A 32 -3.26 -14.55 -8.84
C PRO A 32 -3.91 -13.97 -10.11
N GLU A 33 -4.91 -14.67 -10.65
CA GLU A 33 -5.62 -14.24 -11.86
C GLU A 33 -6.15 -12.80 -11.70
N GLY A 34 -5.91 -11.98 -12.74
CA GLY A 34 -6.37 -10.60 -12.85
C GLY A 34 -5.49 -9.55 -12.16
N PHE A 35 -4.43 -9.94 -11.45
CA PHE A 35 -3.40 -8.99 -11.01
C PHE A 35 -2.41 -8.70 -12.14
N VAL A 36 -1.91 -7.47 -12.15
CA VAL A 36 -0.95 -6.96 -13.13
C VAL A 36 0.36 -6.57 -12.43
N THR A 37 0.25 -6.02 -11.22
CA THR A 37 1.38 -5.47 -10.47
C THR A 37 1.83 -6.48 -9.40
N PRO A 38 3.09 -6.98 -9.45
CA PRO A 38 3.54 -8.02 -8.52
C PRO A 38 3.47 -7.63 -7.04
N ILE A 39 3.72 -6.37 -6.70
CA ILE A 39 3.62 -5.91 -5.30
C ILE A 39 2.16 -5.94 -4.81
N VAL A 40 1.21 -5.50 -5.62
CA VAL A 40 -0.22 -5.54 -5.28
C VAL A 40 -0.71 -6.99 -5.21
N ALA A 41 -0.23 -7.86 -6.10
CA ALA A 41 -0.49 -9.29 -6.01
C ALA A 41 0.05 -9.90 -4.71
N PHE A 42 1.23 -9.47 -4.27
CA PHE A 42 1.89 -9.98 -3.06
C PHE A 42 1.14 -9.56 -1.79
N GLU A 43 0.72 -8.28 -1.71
CA GLU A 43 -0.07 -7.76 -0.59
C GLU A 43 -1.43 -8.50 -0.43
N PHE A 44 -2.02 -8.97 -1.53
CA PHE A 44 -3.37 -9.57 -1.53
C PHE A 44 -3.37 -11.11 -1.62
N LEU A 45 -2.26 -11.77 -1.28
CA LEU A 45 -2.21 -13.22 -1.14
C LEU A 45 -3.15 -13.72 -0.05
N ARG A 46 -3.80 -14.87 -0.30
CA ARG A 46 -4.79 -15.47 0.62
C ARG A 46 -4.44 -16.86 1.12
N SER A 47 -3.46 -17.51 0.51
CA SER A 47 -3.06 -18.85 0.95
C SER A 47 -1.58 -19.15 0.67
N PRO A 48 -1.00 -20.14 1.37
CA PRO A 48 0.34 -20.63 1.06
C PRO A 48 0.51 -21.08 -0.40
N ALA A 49 -0.52 -21.68 -1.01
CA ALA A 49 -0.46 -22.12 -2.40
C ALA A 49 -0.21 -20.94 -3.38
N GLU A 50 -0.83 -19.79 -3.11
CA GLU A 50 -0.61 -18.59 -3.93
C GLU A 50 0.78 -17.99 -3.69
N VAL A 51 1.30 -18.05 -2.46
CA VAL A 51 2.69 -17.69 -2.17
C VAL A 51 3.63 -18.55 -3.03
N TYR A 52 3.48 -19.87 -2.99
CA TYR A 52 4.36 -20.76 -3.76
C TYR A 52 4.27 -20.50 -5.26
N SER A 53 3.06 -20.30 -5.79
CA SER A 53 2.83 -19.94 -7.20
C SER A 53 3.53 -18.62 -7.57
N LEU A 54 3.36 -17.56 -6.76
CA LEU A 54 3.97 -16.25 -6.99
C LEU A 54 5.49 -16.30 -7.00
N PHE A 55 6.11 -17.21 -6.25
CA PHE A 55 7.56 -17.36 -6.16
C PHE A 55 8.13 -18.49 -7.04
N ALA A 56 7.33 -19.03 -7.97
CA ALA A 56 7.70 -20.11 -8.89
C ALA A 56 8.16 -21.40 -8.17
N ILE A 57 7.55 -21.71 -7.03
CA ILE A 57 7.83 -22.91 -6.24
C ILE A 57 6.83 -24.00 -6.61
N THR A 58 7.34 -25.15 -7.06
CA THR A 58 6.52 -26.30 -7.45
C THR A 58 6.24 -27.20 -6.24
N LEU A 59 4.96 -27.54 -6.05
CA LEU A 59 4.52 -28.53 -5.07
C LEU A 59 4.49 -29.92 -5.72
N ASP A 60 4.86 -30.97 -4.98
CA ASP A 60 4.66 -32.35 -5.41
C ASP A 60 3.17 -32.76 -5.32
N SER A 61 2.88 -33.97 -5.79
CA SER A 61 1.55 -34.58 -5.77
C SER A 61 0.96 -34.76 -4.36
N THR A 62 1.77 -34.66 -3.31
CA THR A 62 1.32 -34.73 -1.90
C THR A 62 1.08 -33.34 -1.30
N GLY A 63 1.22 -32.27 -2.08
CA GLY A 63 1.12 -30.90 -1.60
C GLY A 63 2.32 -30.47 -0.74
N THR A 64 3.39 -31.26 -0.73
CA THR A 64 4.66 -30.93 -0.08
C THR A 64 5.59 -30.28 -1.09
N VAL A 65 6.54 -29.48 -0.61
CA VAL A 65 7.54 -28.86 -1.50
C VAL A 65 8.50 -29.98 -1.92
N ALA A 66 8.37 -30.42 -3.18
CA ALA A 66 8.93 -31.68 -3.72
C ALA A 66 10.43 -31.89 -3.46
N ALA A 67 11.19 -30.79 -3.37
CA ALA A 67 12.54 -30.74 -2.88
C ALA A 67 12.86 -29.27 -2.61
N CYS A 68 13.45 -28.94 -1.46
CA CYS A 68 14.09 -27.63 -1.28
C CYS A 68 15.44 -27.59 -2.01
N GLN A 69 15.44 -27.97 -3.29
CA GLN A 69 16.47 -27.65 -4.27
C GLN A 69 16.04 -26.43 -5.12
N ALA A 70 14.92 -25.78 -4.77
CA ALA A 70 14.21 -24.82 -5.62
C ALA A 70 14.51 -23.34 -5.30
N LEU A 71 15.72 -23.00 -4.83
CA LEU A 71 16.19 -21.63 -4.94
C LEU A 71 16.70 -21.42 -6.38
N THR A 72 15.79 -21.48 -7.35
CA THR A 72 16.11 -21.15 -8.74
C THR A 72 16.61 -19.70 -8.79
N SER A 73 17.35 -19.36 -9.84
CA SER A 73 17.72 -17.96 -10.10
C SER A 73 16.49 -17.05 -10.13
N GLU A 74 15.37 -17.57 -10.63
CA GLU A 74 14.08 -16.87 -10.68
C GLU A 74 13.45 -16.65 -9.30
N THR A 75 13.37 -17.68 -8.45
CA THR A 75 12.84 -17.55 -7.08
C THR A 75 13.67 -16.57 -6.25
N SER A 76 15.01 -16.66 -6.34
CA SER A 76 15.91 -15.70 -5.67
C SER A 76 15.71 -14.28 -6.15
N TYR A 77 15.59 -14.10 -7.47
CA TYR A 77 15.34 -12.79 -8.07
C TYR A 77 14.03 -12.18 -7.57
N ARG A 78 12.93 -12.95 -7.56
CA ARG A 78 11.62 -12.48 -7.07
C ARG A 78 11.66 -12.12 -5.59
N ILE A 79 12.25 -12.97 -4.76
CA ILE A 79 12.41 -12.73 -3.31
C ILE A 79 13.23 -11.44 -3.07
N SER A 80 14.40 -11.32 -3.67
CA SER A 80 15.30 -10.18 -3.44
C SER A 80 14.74 -8.85 -3.95
N THR A 81 14.04 -8.85 -5.09
CA THR A 81 13.43 -7.64 -5.65
C THR A 81 12.18 -7.21 -4.87
N LEU A 82 11.30 -8.13 -4.47
CA LEU A 82 10.15 -7.80 -3.62
C LEU A 82 10.59 -7.33 -2.22
N ASP A 83 11.63 -7.93 -1.64
CA ASP A 83 12.22 -7.44 -0.38
C ASP A 83 12.80 -6.03 -0.54
N ALA A 84 13.47 -5.74 -1.66
CA ALA A 84 13.99 -4.41 -1.94
C ALA A 84 12.87 -3.37 -2.07
N ILE A 85 11.76 -3.72 -2.74
CA ILE A 85 10.55 -2.87 -2.80
C ILE A 85 10.00 -2.65 -1.39
N ASN A 86 9.84 -3.70 -0.59
CA ASN A 86 9.29 -3.62 0.76
C ASN A 86 10.15 -2.77 1.71
N GLN A 87 11.47 -2.85 1.57
CA GLN A 87 12.40 -1.97 2.29
C GLN A 87 12.28 -0.52 1.83
N LEU A 88 12.14 -0.28 0.53
CA LEU A 88 11.90 1.05 -0.01
C LEU A 88 10.54 1.61 0.41
N ASP A 89 9.54 0.73 0.55
CA ASP A 89 8.20 1.08 0.99
C ASP A 89 8.20 1.62 2.43
N SER A 90 9.17 1.24 3.26
CA SER A 90 9.37 1.88 4.58
C SER A 90 9.60 3.40 4.48
N ALA A 91 10.29 3.88 3.45
CA ALA A 91 10.42 5.31 3.18
C ALA A 91 9.13 5.91 2.59
N TYR A 92 8.43 5.14 1.76
CA TYR A 92 7.14 5.51 1.18
C TYR A 92 6.08 5.74 2.26
N ILE A 93 6.06 4.87 3.29
CA ILE A 93 5.22 4.97 4.48
C ILE A 93 5.36 6.32 5.17
N LEU A 94 6.61 6.74 5.42
CA LEU A 94 6.89 8.03 6.03
C LEU A 94 6.44 9.19 5.13
N ALA A 95 6.70 9.09 3.83
CA ALA A 95 6.35 10.12 2.87
C ALA A 95 4.83 10.31 2.77
N TYR A 96 4.03 9.24 2.68
CA TYR A 96 2.58 9.38 2.55
C TYR A 96 1.93 9.77 3.88
N THR A 97 2.45 9.26 4.99
CA THR A 97 1.94 9.64 6.32
C THR A 97 2.15 11.13 6.56
N ALA A 98 3.36 11.63 6.26
CA ALA A 98 3.66 13.05 6.32
C ALA A 98 2.75 13.86 5.38
N PHE A 99 2.53 13.38 4.15
CA PHE A 99 1.64 14.04 3.21
C PHE A 99 0.21 14.18 3.74
N ILE A 100 -0.39 13.10 4.25
CA ILE A 100 -1.76 13.11 4.81
C ILE A 100 -1.82 14.06 6.01
N VAL A 101 -0.85 13.99 6.93
CA VAL A 101 -0.76 14.86 8.13
C VAL A 101 -0.69 16.33 7.74
N PHE A 102 0.19 16.70 6.80
CA PHE A 102 0.36 18.08 6.40
C PHE A 102 -0.78 18.58 5.52
N LEU A 103 -1.34 17.75 4.64
CA LEU A 103 -2.52 18.10 3.84
C LEU A 103 -3.74 18.34 4.75
N GLY A 104 -3.95 17.49 5.76
CA GLY A 104 -4.99 17.70 6.77
C GLY A 104 -4.79 19.02 7.51
N SER A 105 -3.56 19.28 7.97
CA SER A 105 -3.20 20.54 8.63
C SER A 105 -3.42 21.76 7.73
N LEU A 106 -3.13 21.63 6.43
CA LEU A 106 -3.34 22.67 5.42
C LEU A 106 -4.84 22.94 5.20
N ARG A 107 -5.66 21.89 5.10
CA ARG A 107 -7.10 22.00 4.86
C ARG A 107 -7.86 22.58 6.06
N PHE A 108 -7.47 22.24 7.29
CA PHE A 108 -8.16 22.67 8.52
C PHE A 108 -7.49 23.84 9.26
N GLY A 109 -6.29 24.27 8.86
CA GLY A 109 -5.45 25.19 9.64
C GLY A 109 -5.96 26.62 9.82
N SER A 110 -6.94 27.06 9.01
CA SER A 110 -7.49 28.42 9.10
C SER A 110 -8.74 28.56 9.98
N GLN A 111 -9.45 27.46 10.29
CA GLN A 111 -10.67 27.49 11.11
C GLN A 111 -10.84 26.21 11.96
N SER A 112 -10.64 26.36 13.27
CA SER A 112 -11.45 25.79 14.35
C SER A 112 -11.95 24.34 14.27
N SER A 113 -11.08 23.37 14.03
CA SER A 113 -11.33 22.00 14.53
C SER A 113 -10.03 21.24 14.79
N LYS A 114 -9.37 21.53 15.92
CA LYS A 114 -8.25 20.71 16.42
C LYS A 114 -8.63 19.22 16.44
N LYS A 115 -9.90 18.91 16.76
CA LYS A 115 -10.46 17.55 16.74
C LYS A 115 -10.42 16.93 15.34
N ALA A 116 -10.76 17.68 14.29
CA ALA A 116 -10.73 17.16 12.92
C ALA A 116 -9.31 16.92 12.42
N ILE A 117 -8.36 17.80 12.76
CA ILE A 117 -6.93 17.60 12.45
C ILE A 117 -6.44 16.32 13.13
N VAL A 118 -6.73 16.16 14.42
CA VAL A 118 -6.34 14.95 15.18
C VAL A 118 -6.95 13.69 14.57
N ALA A 119 -8.23 13.71 14.16
CA ALA A 119 -8.85 12.56 13.51
C ALA A 119 -8.13 12.15 12.21
N VAL A 120 -7.73 13.12 11.38
CA VAL A 120 -6.94 12.85 10.17
C VAL A 120 -5.56 12.28 10.53
N TRP A 121 -4.89 12.85 11.54
CA TRP A 121 -3.60 12.35 11.98
C TRP A 121 -3.70 10.93 12.54
N LEU A 122 -4.74 10.62 13.31
CA LEU A 122 -4.98 9.27 13.81
C LEU A 122 -5.18 8.29 12.64
N LEU A 123 -5.95 8.64 11.62
CA LEU A 123 -6.11 7.79 10.43
C LEU A 123 -4.79 7.62 9.66
N ALA A 124 -3.97 8.66 9.56
CA ALA A 124 -2.64 8.56 8.96
C ALA A 124 -1.71 7.64 9.75
N ILE A 125 -1.74 7.72 11.09
CA ILE A 125 -0.96 6.84 11.97
C ILE A 125 -1.48 5.41 11.92
N VAL A 126 -2.80 5.18 11.85
CA VAL A 126 -3.37 3.85 11.65
C VAL A 126 -2.88 3.27 10.32
N ALA A 127 -2.95 4.03 9.23
CA ALA A 127 -2.40 3.60 7.95
C ALA A 127 -0.91 3.23 8.10
N MET A 128 -0.10 4.11 8.68
CA MET A 128 1.34 3.89 8.90
C MET A 128 1.63 2.61 9.69
N VAL A 129 0.95 2.39 10.82
CA VAL A 129 1.18 1.23 11.68
C VAL A 129 0.82 -0.06 10.96
N PHE A 130 -0.33 -0.10 10.29
CA PHE A 130 -0.74 -1.30 9.57
C PHE A 130 0.07 -1.56 8.32
N ASP A 131 0.63 -0.54 7.67
CA ASP A 131 1.59 -0.70 6.57
C ASP A 131 2.94 -1.24 7.06
N ILE A 132 3.43 -0.77 8.21
CA ILE A 132 4.63 -1.35 8.85
C ILE A 132 4.40 -2.83 9.21
N LEU A 133 3.25 -3.16 9.79
CA LEU A 133 2.91 -4.53 10.17
C LEU A 133 2.75 -5.43 8.94
N GLU A 134 2.17 -4.90 7.86
CA GLU A 134 2.10 -5.59 6.58
C GLU A 134 3.49 -5.86 6.00
N ASN A 135 4.37 -4.84 5.95
CA ASN A 135 5.75 -4.99 5.50
C ASN A 135 6.54 -6.02 6.33
N ILE A 136 6.27 -6.12 7.63
CA ILE A 136 6.83 -7.18 8.48
C ILE A 136 6.30 -8.55 8.06
N ALA A 137 5.00 -8.68 7.76
CA ALA A 137 4.41 -9.94 7.31
C ALA A 137 4.94 -10.37 5.94
N LEU A 138 5.08 -9.44 4.99
CA LEU A 138 5.65 -9.69 3.66
C LEU A 138 7.10 -10.18 3.75
N LEU A 139 7.95 -9.50 4.55
CA LEU A 139 9.32 -9.97 4.83
C LEU A 139 9.33 -11.31 5.57
N GLY A 140 8.38 -11.53 6.47
CA GLY A 140 8.20 -12.80 7.16
C GLY A 140 7.91 -13.95 6.20
N ILE A 141 7.11 -13.70 5.15
CA ILE A 141 6.84 -14.68 4.08
C ILE A 141 8.12 -14.96 3.29
N THR A 142 8.82 -13.93 2.80
CA THR A 142 10.02 -14.15 1.98
C THR A 142 11.15 -14.80 2.77
N GLU A 143 11.30 -14.47 4.04
CA GLU A 143 12.26 -15.11 4.94
C GLU A 143 11.84 -16.56 5.27
N ALA A 144 10.55 -16.83 5.48
CA ALA A 144 10.05 -18.20 5.64
C ALA A 144 10.28 -19.04 4.38
N LEU A 145 10.18 -18.44 3.19
CA LEU A 145 10.55 -19.11 1.94
C LEU A 145 12.04 -19.44 1.91
N ARG A 146 12.93 -18.49 2.25
CA ARG A 146 14.38 -18.74 2.33
C ARG A 146 14.73 -19.84 3.33
N TYR A 147 14.11 -19.85 4.52
CA TYR A 147 14.36 -20.89 5.54
C TYR A 147 13.73 -22.24 5.20
N CYS A 148 12.50 -22.27 4.68
CA CYS A 148 11.90 -23.51 4.19
C CYS A 148 12.78 -24.12 3.11
N LEU A 149 13.35 -23.30 2.22
CA LEU A 149 14.31 -23.71 1.19
C LEU A 149 15.63 -24.28 1.77
N VAL A 150 15.90 -24.11 3.07
CA VAL A 150 17.06 -24.68 3.77
C VAL A 150 16.69 -25.90 4.63
N TRP A 151 15.40 -26.11 4.98
CA TRP A 151 14.94 -27.13 5.94
C TRP A 151 13.86 -28.07 5.36
N SER A 152 14.24 -28.89 4.37
CA SER A 152 13.34 -29.77 3.60
C SER A 152 12.94 -31.10 4.28
N THR A 153 12.83 -31.17 5.62
CA THR A 153 12.48 -32.45 6.27
C THR A 153 11.54 -32.35 7.48
N GLN A 154 11.08 -31.17 7.91
CA GLN A 154 10.16 -31.06 9.06
C GLN A 154 8.80 -30.47 8.68
N LYS A 155 7.74 -31.19 9.04
CA LYS A 155 6.32 -31.05 8.64
C LYS A 155 5.63 -29.70 8.90
N ASN A 156 6.34 -28.63 9.29
CA ASN A 156 5.75 -27.38 9.79
C ASN A 156 5.95 -26.15 8.88
N GLY A 157 6.67 -26.23 7.76
CA GLY A 157 6.93 -25.09 6.86
C GLY A 157 5.67 -24.38 6.33
N PRO A 158 4.67 -25.09 5.79
CA PRO A 158 3.42 -24.50 5.33
C PRO A 158 2.68 -23.72 6.42
N ALA A 159 2.70 -24.20 7.68
CA ALA A 159 2.04 -23.54 8.80
C ALA A 159 2.66 -22.17 9.15
N ILE A 160 3.97 -22.00 8.93
CA ILE A 160 4.64 -20.70 9.15
C ILE A 160 4.18 -19.68 8.11
N ILE A 161 4.15 -20.07 6.83
CA ILE A 161 3.69 -19.19 5.74
C ILE A 161 2.20 -18.86 5.93
N GLU A 162 1.40 -19.84 6.29
CA GLU A 162 -0.02 -19.65 6.60
C GLU A 162 -0.23 -18.60 7.70
N ASN A 163 0.51 -18.68 8.81
CA ASN A 163 0.43 -17.68 9.87
C ASN A 163 0.75 -16.26 9.38
N TRP A 164 1.78 -16.10 8.55
CA TRP A 164 2.12 -14.79 7.99
C TRP A 164 1.04 -14.28 7.03
N VAL A 165 0.48 -15.14 6.18
CA VAL A 165 -0.63 -14.79 5.29
C VAL A 165 -1.88 -14.38 6.09
N HIS A 166 -2.17 -15.07 7.20
CA HIS A 166 -3.29 -14.72 8.08
C HIS A 166 -3.13 -13.35 8.75
N LEU A 167 -1.88 -12.93 9.02
CA LEU A 167 -1.58 -11.59 9.53
C LEU A 167 -1.60 -10.55 8.40
N LEU A 168 -1.09 -10.90 7.21
CA LEU A 168 -1.03 -10.03 6.05
C LEU A 168 -2.42 -9.49 5.68
N ILE A 169 -3.42 -10.38 5.58
CA ILE A 169 -4.78 -10.02 5.15
C ILE A 169 -5.35 -8.81 5.92
N PRO A 170 -5.52 -8.86 7.25
CA PRO A 170 -6.08 -7.72 7.97
C PRO A 170 -5.17 -6.48 7.90
N PHE A 171 -3.84 -6.64 7.86
CA PHE A 171 -2.92 -5.51 7.80
C PHE A 171 -3.07 -4.72 6.50
N THR A 172 -3.05 -5.43 5.37
CA THR A 172 -3.30 -4.87 4.03
C THR A 172 -4.68 -4.18 3.98
N HIS A 173 -5.75 -4.82 4.45
CA HIS A 173 -7.09 -4.22 4.33
C HIS A 173 -7.25 -2.97 5.23
N ILE A 174 -6.68 -2.99 6.43
CA ILE A 174 -6.77 -1.83 7.33
C ILE A 174 -5.93 -0.66 6.81
N LYS A 175 -4.72 -0.87 6.29
CA LYS A 175 -3.92 0.21 5.68
C LYS A 175 -4.65 0.82 4.48
N TRP A 176 -5.16 -0.01 3.58
CA TRP A 176 -5.84 0.42 2.36
C TRP A 176 -7.19 1.08 2.64
N ALA A 177 -7.83 0.81 3.77
CA ALA A 177 -9.03 1.53 4.22
C ALA A 177 -8.70 2.88 4.88
N ALA A 178 -7.66 2.92 5.72
CA ALA A 178 -7.33 4.09 6.53
C ALA A 178 -6.89 5.29 5.69
N ILE A 179 -6.14 5.06 4.62
CA ILE A 179 -5.68 6.10 3.68
C ILE A 179 -6.87 6.87 3.07
N PRO A 180 -7.77 6.25 2.28
CA PRO A 180 -8.90 6.96 1.70
C PRO A 180 -9.88 7.50 2.76
N ALA A 181 -10.04 6.82 3.89
CA ALA A 181 -10.84 7.34 5.01
C ALA A 181 -10.31 8.70 5.51
N ALA A 182 -8.99 8.89 5.58
CA ALA A 182 -8.39 10.18 5.94
C ALA A 182 -8.78 11.29 4.95
N PHE A 183 -8.71 11.01 3.65
CA PHE A 183 -9.10 11.96 2.60
C PHE A 183 -10.60 12.27 2.60
N LEU A 184 -11.45 11.27 2.82
CA LEU A 184 -12.89 11.47 2.99
C LEU A 184 -13.19 12.32 4.21
N PHE A 185 -12.50 12.09 5.33
CA PHE A 185 -12.70 12.89 6.54
C PHE A 185 -12.32 14.36 6.31
N MET A 186 -11.27 14.61 5.52
CA MET A 186 -10.89 15.95 5.10
C MET A 186 -11.94 16.67 4.21
N SER A 187 -12.97 15.98 3.70
CA SER A 187 -14.08 16.63 2.98
C SER A 187 -14.84 17.66 3.83
N ARG A 188 -14.75 17.53 5.17
CA ARG A 188 -15.34 18.43 6.16
C ARG A 188 -14.60 19.77 6.28
N ALA A 189 -13.44 19.92 5.63
CA ALA A 189 -12.65 21.14 5.69
C ALA A 189 -13.30 22.28 4.87
N PRO A 190 -13.10 23.56 5.27
CA PRO A 190 -13.58 24.72 4.52
C PRO A 190 -13.11 24.69 3.07
N GLN A 191 -14.00 25.00 2.12
CA GLN A 191 -13.69 24.97 0.69
C GLN A 191 -12.55 25.95 0.35
N PRO A 192 -11.64 25.57 -0.57
CA PRO A 192 -10.58 26.47 -0.99
C PRO A 192 -11.15 27.55 -1.94
N GLU A 193 -10.61 28.77 -1.88
CA GLU A 193 -11.07 29.90 -2.71
C GLU A 193 -10.81 29.70 -4.22
N GLY A 194 -9.81 28.89 -4.59
CA GLY A 194 -9.44 28.64 -5.97
C GLY A 194 -10.33 27.58 -6.62
N ARG A 195 -10.97 27.90 -7.76
CA ARG A 195 -11.76 26.93 -8.54
C ARG A 195 -10.97 25.65 -8.82
N PHE A 196 -9.75 25.76 -9.34
CA PHE A 196 -8.92 24.59 -9.63
C PHE A 196 -8.62 23.74 -8.38
N ALA A 197 -8.24 24.37 -7.27
CA ALA A 197 -8.02 23.67 -6.01
C ALA A 197 -9.29 22.96 -5.50
N LEU A 198 -10.46 23.57 -5.68
CA LEU A 198 -11.75 22.96 -5.35
C LEU A 198 -12.02 21.72 -6.22
N TRP A 199 -11.78 21.79 -7.53
CA TRP A 199 -11.90 20.65 -8.44
C TRP A 199 -10.97 19.51 -8.03
N MET A 200 -9.70 19.82 -7.76
CA MET A 200 -8.72 18.82 -7.31
C MET A 200 -9.12 18.19 -5.98
N ARG A 201 -9.62 18.98 -5.02
CA ARG A 201 -10.15 18.43 -3.76
C ARG A 201 -11.33 17.49 -4.00
N LYS A 202 -12.30 17.88 -4.83
CA LYS A 202 -13.46 17.05 -5.15
C LYS A 202 -13.04 15.74 -5.83
N ALA A 203 -12.10 15.81 -6.76
CA ALA A 203 -11.52 14.63 -7.40
C ALA A 203 -10.84 13.70 -6.38
N SER A 204 -10.01 14.26 -5.49
CA SER A 204 -9.36 13.52 -4.39
C SER A 204 -10.38 12.79 -3.51
N ILE A 205 -11.46 13.47 -3.11
CA ILE A 205 -12.55 12.86 -2.31
C ILE A 205 -13.28 11.78 -3.11
N ALA A 206 -13.56 12.00 -4.39
CA ALA A 206 -14.24 11.03 -5.25
C ALA A 206 -13.40 9.76 -5.44
N PHE A 207 -12.09 9.90 -5.68
CA PHE A 207 -11.17 8.77 -5.77
C PHE A 207 -11.01 8.04 -4.43
N ALA A 208 -11.01 8.77 -3.30
CA ALA A 208 -11.03 8.13 -1.97
C ALA A 208 -12.29 7.30 -1.73
N LEU A 209 -13.47 7.82 -2.12
CA LEU A 209 -14.73 7.07 -2.04
C LEU A 209 -14.70 5.83 -2.93
N LEU A 210 -14.24 5.99 -4.17
CA LEU A 210 -14.12 4.90 -5.12
C LEU A 210 -13.15 3.82 -4.61
N ALA A 211 -12.00 4.22 -4.03
CA ALA A 211 -11.05 3.29 -3.43
C ALA A 211 -11.69 2.45 -2.31
N LEU A 212 -12.50 3.04 -1.43
CA LEU A 212 -13.20 2.26 -0.38
C LEU A 212 -14.23 1.29 -0.96
N ILE A 213 -14.98 1.71 -1.98
CA ILE A 213 -15.95 0.83 -2.67
C ILE A 213 -15.22 -0.34 -3.31
N LEU A 214 -14.10 -0.06 -4.01
CA LEU A 214 -13.28 -1.07 -4.66
C LEU A 214 -12.60 -2.00 -3.65
N LEU A 215 -12.17 -1.50 -2.50
CA LEU A 215 -11.61 -2.32 -1.41
C LEU A 215 -12.64 -3.35 -0.92
N VAL A 216 -13.88 -2.91 -0.65
CA VAL A 216 -14.96 -3.83 -0.25
C VAL A 216 -15.26 -4.82 -1.37
N ALA A 217 -15.31 -4.37 -2.62
CA ALA A 217 -15.54 -5.24 -3.76
C ALA A 217 -14.37 -6.24 -3.97
N ALA A 218 -13.13 -5.84 -3.68
CA ALA A 218 -11.93 -6.67 -3.80
C ALA A 218 -11.91 -7.86 -2.83
N VAL A 219 -12.67 -7.79 -1.72
CA VAL A 219 -12.91 -8.94 -0.85
C VAL A 219 -13.55 -10.09 -1.65
N PHE A 220 -14.48 -9.77 -2.55
CA PHE A 220 -15.21 -10.75 -3.38
C PHE A 220 -14.56 -10.98 -4.74
N TYR A 221 -13.99 -9.93 -5.36
CA TYR A 221 -13.37 -9.99 -6.68
C TYR A 221 -11.99 -9.30 -6.67
N ARG A 222 -10.96 -10.09 -6.35
CA ARG A 222 -9.60 -9.60 -6.04
C ARG A 222 -8.94 -8.69 -7.07
N PRO A 223 -9.12 -8.89 -8.39
CA PRO A 223 -8.50 -8.00 -9.39
C PRO A 223 -8.85 -6.52 -9.21
N LEU A 224 -9.95 -6.21 -8.50
CA LEU A 224 -10.31 -4.83 -8.17
C LEU A 224 -9.32 -4.13 -7.22
N ALA A 225 -8.43 -4.89 -6.55
CA ALA A 225 -7.35 -4.32 -5.75
C ALA A 225 -6.42 -3.43 -6.59
N GLU A 226 -6.20 -3.75 -7.88
CA GLU A 226 -5.41 -2.91 -8.80
C GLU A 226 -6.09 -1.55 -9.03
N LEU A 227 -7.41 -1.58 -9.30
CA LEU A 227 -8.20 -0.36 -9.49
C LEU A 227 -8.30 0.46 -8.20
N MET A 228 -8.36 -0.22 -7.06
CA MET A 228 -8.30 0.41 -5.73
C MET A 228 -6.96 1.12 -5.55
N ALA A 229 -5.84 0.43 -5.79
CA ALA A 229 -4.50 1.00 -5.67
C ALA A 229 -4.32 2.22 -6.59
N LEU A 230 -4.78 2.12 -7.85
CA LEU A 230 -4.81 3.24 -8.79
C LEU A 230 -5.67 4.41 -8.26
N SER A 231 -6.84 4.13 -7.69
CA SER A 231 -7.71 5.17 -7.11
C SER A 231 -7.03 5.89 -5.94
N VAL A 232 -6.32 5.16 -5.08
CA VAL A 232 -5.52 5.78 -4.00
C VAL A 232 -4.39 6.63 -4.56
N ALA A 233 -3.66 6.16 -5.58
CA ALA A 233 -2.62 6.95 -6.24
C ALA A 233 -3.18 8.26 -6.83
N LEU A 234 -4.34 8.20 -7.50
CA LEU A 234 -5.03 9.37 -8.02
C LEU A 234 -5.53 10.31 -6.90
N CYS A 235 -5.88 9.76 -5.74
CA CYS A 235 -6.23 10.53 -4.55
C CYS A 235 -5.05 11.37 -4.05
N PHE A 236 -3.85 10.79 -3.95
CA PHE A 236 -2.62 11.50 -3.61
C PHE A 236 -2.25 12.55 -4.65
N LEU A 237 -2.29 12.20 -5.94
CA LEU A 237 -1.96 13.11 -7.04
C LEU A 237 -2.86 14.35 -7.05
N THR A 238 -4.17 14.15 -6.93
CA THR A 238 -5.12 15.27 -6.88
C THR A 238 -5.00 16.08 -5.59
N GLY A 239 -4.71 15.44 -4.45
CA GLY A 239 -4.37 16.15 -3.21
C GLY A 239 -3.11 17.02 -3.33
N PHE A 240 -2.09 16.52 -4.04
CA PHE A 240 -0.86 17.27 -4.32
C PHE A 240 -1.15 18.49 -5.19
N LEU A 241 -1.90 18.30 -6.28
CA LEU A 241 -2.32 19.40 -7.15
C LEU A 241 -3.14 20.44 -6.38
N GLU A 242 -4.06 20.03 -5.51
CA GLU A 242 -4.75 20.96 -4.62
C GLU A 242 -3.77 21.80 -3.80
N ALA A 243 -2.79 21.16 -3.12
CA ALA A 243 -1.82 21.85 -2.27
C ALA A 243 -0.95 22.84 -3.05
N VAL A 244 -0.62 22.54 -4.30
CA VAL A 244 0.11 23.45 -5.19
C VAL A 244 -0.73 24.68 -5.53
N PHE A 245 -2.03 24.52 -5.79
CA PHE A 245 -2.88 25.61 -6.29
C PHE A 245 -3.76 26.28 -5.22
N ILE A 246 -3.66 25.87 -3.96
CA ILE A 246 -4.40 26.53 -2.87
C ILE A 246 -3.89 27.96 -2.69
N LYS A 247 -4.80 28.92 -2.85
CA LYS A 247 -4.54 30.32 -2.48
C LYS A 247 -4.70 30.42 -0.96
N LYS A 248 -3.74 31.04 -0.28
CA LYS A 248 -3.95 31.43 1.12
C LYS A 248 -5.10 32.44 1.11
N ALA A 249 -6.11 32.23 1.95
CA ALA A 249 -7.11 33.26 2.21
C ALA A 249 -6.36 34.54 2.58
N LYS A 250 -6.71 35.65 1.92
CA LYS A 250 -6.27 36.97 2.41
C LYS A 250 -6.91 37.15 3.78
N HIS A 251 -6.08 37.19 4.82
CA HIS A 251 -6.50 37.70 6.12
C HIS A 251 -6.78 39.19 6.01
#